data_AF-A0A7H4LT07-F1
#
_entry.id   AF-A0A7H4LT07-F1
#
_cell.length_a   1.000
_cell.length_b   1.000
_cell.length_c   1.000
_cell.angle_alpha   90.00
_cell.angle_beta   90.00
_cell.angle_gamma   90.00
#
_symmetry.space_group_name_H-M   'P 1'
#
loop_
_entity.id
_entity.type
_entity.pdbx_description
1 polymer ?
#
loop_
_entity_poly.entity_id
_entity_poly.type
_entity_poly.pdbx_seq_one_letter_code
_entity_poly.pdbx_strand_id
1 'polypeptide(L)'
;MQIALALTDDFIDPHREATDLIFRIGSLPDSSVHARVLGMQHHYLVAAPDYLQRCGTPEKPEDLCHHSTLVYSGSNGPNRWLFRLAEGEWVHYPQTPRLASNNADALLTAALGGMGVVLFPDWMVNEAMGAEGWFS
;
A
#
# COMPACT_ATOMS: atom_id res chain seq x y z
N MET A 1 0.02 34.16 -7.24
CA MET A 1 0.72 33.02 -6.62
C MET A 1 0.57 31.84 -7.57
N GLN A 2 1.68 31.18 -7.95
CA GLN A 2 1.69 30.05 -8.87
C GLN A 2 2.19 28.81 -8.11
N ILE A 3 1.56 27.66 -8.36
CA ILE A 3 1.95 26.37 -7.79
C ILE A 3 2.37 25.47 -8.95
N ALA A 4 3.54 24.87 -8.87
CA ALA A 4 3.98 23.78 -9.73
C ALA A 4 3.93 22.48 -8.93
N LEU A 5 3.21 21.47 -9.42
CA LEU A 5 3.05 20.17 -8.76
C LEU A 5 3.64 19.07 -9.66
N ALA A 6 4.53 18.27 -9.08
CA ALA A 6 5.02 17.03 -9.66
C ALA A 6 4.61 15.86 -8.75
N LEU A 7 4.12 14.77 -9.36
CA LEU A 7 3.72 13.56 -8.67
C LEU A 7 4.60 12.42 -9.16
N THR A 8 5.35 11.81 -8.24
CA THR A 8 6.22 10.68 -8.53
C THR A 8 6.44 9.87 -7.26
N ASP A 9 6.58 8.56 -7.42
CA ASP A 9 6.97 7.65 -6.34
C ASP A 9 8.50 7.56 -6.18
N ASP A 10 9.24 8.16 -7.11
CA ASP A 10 10.70 8.18 -7.06
C ASP A 10 11.23 9.09 -5.96
N PHE A 11 12.45 8.79 -5.52
CA PHE A 11 13.14 9.63 -4.56
C PHE A 11 13.56 10.95 -5.23
N ILE A 12 13.05 12.05 -4.69
CA ILE A 12 13.45 13.42 -5.05
C ILE A 12 14.49 13.90 -4.06
N ASP A 13 15.61 14.41 -4.57
CA ASP A 13 16.65 15.05 -3.76
C ASP A 13 16.40 16.57 -3.73
N PRO A 14 15.90 17.12 -2.60
CA PRO A 14 15.59 18.55 -2.50
C PRO A 14 16.81 19.46 -2.63
N HIS A 15 18.03 18.94 -2.50
CA HIS A 15 19.26 19.74 -2.70
C HIS A 15 19.60 19.88 -4.18
N ARG A 16 19.11 18.97 -5.03
CA ARG A 16 19.38 18.96 -6.48
C ARG A 16 18.22 19.50 -7.30
N GLU A 17 17.00 19.40 -6.77
CA GLU A 17 15.77 19.81 -7.43
C GLU A 17 15.16 20.98 -6.68
N ALA A 18 14.85 22.08 -7.38
CA ALA A 18 14.26 23.29 -6.78
C ALA A 18 12.85 22.99 -6.23
N THR A 19 12.78 22.53 -4.98
CA THR A 19 11.57 22.05 -4.33
C THR A 19 11.44 22.66 -2.95
N ASP A 20 10.37 23.43 -2.72
CA ASP A 20 10.11 24.07 -1.43
C ASP A 20 9.52 23.10 -0.40
N LEU A 21 8.65 22.18 -0.84
CA LEU A 21 7.92 21.24 0.00
C LEU A 21 7.85 19.86 -0.64
N ILE A 22 8.10 18.82 0.17
CA ILE A 22 7.97 17.42 -0.23
C ILE A 22 6.99 16.74 0.73
N PHE A 23 5.98 16.08 0.16
CA PHE A 23 5.09 15.18 0.88
C PHE A 23 5.48 13.75 0.50
N ARG A 24 5.74 12.90 1.49
CA ARG A 24 6.15 11.52 1.24
C ARG A 24 5.55 10.55 2.25
N ILE A 25 5.16 9.40 1.73
CA ILE A 25 4.78 8.22 2.51
C ILE A 25 6.04 7.39 2.74
N GLY A 26 6.39 7.16 4.01
CA GLY A 26 7.56 6.36 4.37
C GLY A 26 8.17 6.79 5.70
N SER A 27 9.25 6.13 6.07
CA SER A 27 10.02 6.48 7.26
C SER A 27 10.67 7.85 7.10
N LEU A 28 10.82 8.56 8.22
CA LEU A 28 11.55 9.82 8.24
C LEU A 28 13.01 9.56 7.82
N PRO A 29 13.51 10.18 6.74
CA PRO A 29 14.89 10.00 6.36
C PRO A 29 15.80 10.68 7.38
N ASP A 30 16.92 10.04 7.72
CA ASP A 30 18.05 10.69 8.39
C ASP A 30 18.64 11.70 7.39
N SER A 31 18.11 12.91 7.38
CA SER A 31 18.55 13.98 6.49
C SER A 31 18.55 15.32 7.21
N SER A 32 19.27 16.28 6.66
CA SER A 32 19.31 17.69 7.12
C SER A 32 18.00 18.44 6.91
N VAL A 33 16.94 17.78 6.43
CA VAL A 33 15.64 18.37 6.15
C VAL A 33 14.80 18.39 7.42
N HIS A 34 14.20 19.53 7.74
CA HIS A 34 13.19 19.61 8.80
C HIS A 34 11.94 18.84 8.37
N ALA A 35 11.77 17.64 8.90
CA ALA A 35 10.65 16.78 8.56
C ALA A 35 9.68 16.63 9.75
N ARG A 36 8.38 16.54 9.45
CA ARG A 36 7.31 16.38 10.44
C ARG A 36 6.35 15.30 9.97
N VAL A 37 5.99 14.39 10.87
CA VAL A 37 4.93 13.40 10.64
C VAL A 37 3.58 14.12 10.61
N LEU A 38 2.84 13.95 9.52
CA LEU A 38 1.50 14.54 9.33
C LEU A 38 0.38 13.58 9.73
N GLY A 39 0.64 12.27 9.73
CA GLY A 39 -0.31 11.23 10.06
C GLY A 39 0.32 9.85 10.03
N MET A 40 -0.44 8.87 10.49
CA MET A 40 -0.12 7.45 10.37
C MET A 40 -1.21 6.79 9.52
N GLN A 41 -0.86 5.69 8.86
CA GLN A 41 -1.79 4.90 8.05
C GLN A 41 -1.80 3.46 8.54
N HIS A 42 -2.96 2.83 8.49
CA HIS A 42 -3.11 1.40 8.72
C HIS A 42 -3.26 0.68 7.38
N HIS A 43 -2.60 -0.47 7.20
CA HIS A 43 -2.77 -1.27 6.00
C HIS A 43 -3.81 -2.36 6.21
N TYR A 44 -4.59 -2.63 5.17
CA TYR A 44 -5.64 -3.63 5.13
C TYR A 44 -5.45 -4.57 3.96
N LEU A 45 -5.75 -5.85 4.20
CA LEU A 45 -5.96 -6.80 3.12
C LEU A 45 -7.33 -6.55 2.50
N VAL A 46 -7.38 -6.37 1.18
CA VAL A 46 -8.61 -6.04 0.46
C VAL A 46 -8.78 -6.98 -0.71
N ALA A 47 -9.98 -7.52 -0.86
CA ALA A 47 -10.41 -8.32 -2.00
C ALA A 47 -11.92 -8.16 -2.20
N ALA A 48 -12.40 -8.39 -3.43
CA ALA A 48 -13.83 -8.40 -3.72
C ALA A 48 -14.57 -9.49 -2.93
N PRO A 49 -15.83 -9.26 -2.51
CA PRO A 49 -16.66 -10.29 -1.88
C PRO A 49 -16.77 -11.58 -2.70
N ASP A 50 -16.93 -11.47 -4.02
CA ASP A 50 -17.02 -12.62 -4.93
C ASP A 50 -15.70 -13.41 -5.01
N TYR A 51 -14.56 -12.74 -4.83
CA TYR A 51 -13.27 -13.41 -4.73
C TYR A 51 -13.21 -14.24 -3.44
N LEU A 52 -13.59 -13.65 -2.30
CA LEU A 52 -13.58 -14.33 -1.00
C LEU A 52 -14.59 -15.49 -0.93
N GLN A 53 -15.77 -15.35 -1.55
CA GLN A 53 -16.72 -16.46 -1.66
C GLN A 53 -16.16 -17.67 -2.43
N ARG A 54 -15.34 -17.41 -3.45
CA ARG A 54 -14.74 -18.46 -4.29
C ARG A 54 -13.46 -19.05 -3.72
N CYS A 55 -12.65 -18.24 -3.04
CA CYS A 55 -11.30 -18.59 -2.62
C CYS A 55 -11.13 -18.72 -1.10
N GLY A 56 -12.15 -18.38 -0.31
CA GLY A 56 -12.08 -18.26 1.15
C GLY A 56 -11.53 -16.90 1.60
N THR A 57 -11.62 -16.66 2.91
CA THR A 57 -11.02 -15.48 3.57
C THR A 57 -9.74 -15.92 4.28
N PRO A 58 -8.59 -15.26 4.06
CA PRO A 58 -7.38 -15.55 4.81
C PRO A 58 -7.57 -15.15 6.28
N GLU A 59 -7.37 -16.09 7.21
CA GLU A 59 -7.51 -15.83 8.66
C GLU A 59 -6.17 -15.48 9.30
N LYS A 60 -5.05 -15.85 8.65
CA LYS A 60 -3.68 -15.55 9.07
C LYS A 60 -2.78 -15.26 7.87
N PRO A 61 -1.66 -14.55 8.05
CA PRO A 61 -0.77 -14.19 6.94
C PRO A 61 -0.24 -15.38 6.12
N GLU A 62 -0.12 -16.56 6.73
CA GLU A 62 0.31 -17.79 6.06
C GLU A 62 -0.68 -18.23 4.97
N ASP A 63 -1.97 -17.95 5.13
CA ASP A 63 -3.01 -18.36 4.18
C ASP A 63 -2.85 -17.64 2.83
N LEU A 64 -2.16 -16.50 2.80
CA LEU A 64 -1.92 -15.73 1.58
C LEU A 64 -1.18 -16.53 0.50
N CYS A 65 -0.44 -17.58 0.87
CA CYS A 65 0.19 -18.47 -0.11
C CYS A 65 -0.83 -19.22 -0.99
N HIS A 66 -2.10 -19.29 -0.56
CA HIS A 66 -3.21 -19.89 -1.30
C HIS A 66 -4.03 -18.87 -2.10
N HIS A 67 -3.70 -17.58 -1.99
CA HIS A 67 -4.41 -16.50 -2.65
C HIS A 67 -3.63 -15.92 -3.83
N SER A 68 -4.38 -15.38 -4.80
CA SER A 68 -3.79 -14.52 -5.83
C SER A 68 -3.51 -13.17 -5.21
N THR A 69 -2.23 -12.79 -5.12
CA THR A 69 -1.85 -11.47 -4.59
C THR A 69 -1.56 -10.49 -5.72
N LEU A 70 -1.94 -9.23 -5.51
CA LEU A 70 -1.66 -8.12 -6.41
C LEU A 70 -0.74 -7.16 -5.65
N VAL A 71 0.51 -7.04 -6.10
CA VAL A 71 1.58 -6.43 -5.30
C VAL A 71 2.06 -5.15 -5.96
N TYR A 72 2.04 -4.05 -5.21
CA TYR A 72 2.68 -2.82 -5.66
C TYR A 72 4.18 -3.02 -5.82
N SER A 73 4.74 -2.58 -6.95
CA SER A 73 6.17 -2.68 -7.25
C SER A 73 6.66 -1.40 -7.88
N GLY A 74 7.28 -0.54 -7.07
CA GLY A 74 7.90 0.71 -7.51
C GLY A 74 9.37 0.56 -7.89
N SER A 75 10.10 1.68 -7.91
CA SER A 75 11.54 1.72 -8.24
C SER A 75 12.42 0.93 -7.26
N ASN A 76 11.98 0.73 -6.01
CA ASN A 76 12.66 -0.09 -5.02
C ASN A 76 12.25 -1.58 -5.05
N GLY A 77 11.51 -2.00 -6.07
CA GLY A 77 10.98 -3.35 -6.19
C GLY A 77 9.61 -3.55 -5.53
N PRO A 78 9.16 -4.81 -5.39
CA PRO A 78 7.86 -5.13 -4.81
C PRO A 78 7.78 -4.77 -3.33
N ASN A 79 6.64 -4.21 -2.92
CA ASN A 79 6.35 -3.94 -1.53
C ASN A 79 6.42 -5.22 -0.71
N ARG A 80 7.12 -5.14 0.42
CA ARG A 80 7.20 -6.23 1.40
C ARG A 80 5.95 -6.22 2.24
N TRP A 81 5.24 -7.35 2.27
CA TRP A 81 4.08 -7.51 3.12
C TRP A 81 4.54 -7.93 4.51
N LEU A 82 4.56 -6.96 5.42
CA LEU A 82 4.94 -7.15 6.81
C LEU A 82 3.68 -7.25 7.65
N PHE A 83 3.60 -8.27 8.50
CA PHE A 83 2.52 -8.46 9.46
C PHE A 83 3.09 -8.59 10.86
N ARG A 84 2.34 -8.10 11.84
CA ARG A 84 2.68 -8.23 13.25
C ARG A 84 1.48 -8.83 13.98
N LEU A 85 1.65 -10.04 14.50
CA LEU A 85 0.64 -10.71 15.32
C LEU A 85 0.84 -10.28 16.79
N ALA A 86 -0.17 -9.61 17.37
CA ALA A 86 -0.16 -9.12 18.76
C ALA A 86 1.15 -8.39 19.16
N GLU A 87 1.73 -8.70 20.31
CA GLU A 87 3.00 -8.10 20.78
C GLU A 87 4.25 -8.58 20.02
N GLY A 88 4.11 -9.41 18.98
CA GLY A 88 5.23 -9.97 18.22
C GLY A 88 6.02 -8.97 17.38
N GLU A 89 7.03 -9.46 16.68
CA GLU A 89 7.83 -8.68 15.72
C GLU A 89 7.12 -8.55 14.38
N TRP A 90 7.54 -7.56 13.57
CA TRP A 90 7.11 -7.49 12.17
C TRP A 90 7.77 -8.62 11.37
N VAL A 91 6.95 -9.51 10.82
CA VAL A 91 7.38 -10.66 10.01
C VAL A 91 7.03 -10.41 8.55
N HIS A 92 8.00 -10.68 7.66
CA HIS A 92 7.79 -10.61 6.22
C HIS A 92 7.21 -11.92 5.69
N TYR A 93 6.10 -11.81 4.97
CA TYR A 93 5.47 -12.92 4.26
C TYR A 93 5.64 -12.70 2.76
N PRO A 94 6.59 -13.40 2.11
CA PRO A 94 6.84 -13.23 0.68
C PRO A 94 5.61 -13.64 -0.14
N GLN A 95 5.31 -12.84 -1.15
CA GLN A 95 4.20 -13.08 -2.06
C GLN A 95 4.72 -13.44 -3.45
N THR A 96 4.04 -14.36 -4.13
CA THR A 96 4.23 -14.59 -5.57
C THR A 96 3.08 -13.89 -6.29
N PRO A 97 3.27 -12.65 -6.76
CA PRO A 97 2.17 -11.85 -7.28
C PRO A 97 1.62 -12.43 -8.57
N ARG A 98 0.29 -12.50 -8.65
CA ARG A 98 -0.43 -12.71 -9.92
C ARG A 98 -0.34 -11.47 -10.81
N LEU A 99 -0.33 -10.29 -10.19
CA LEU A 99 -0.16 -9.00 -10.85
C LEU A 99 0.79 -8.14 -10.00
N ALA A 100 1.76 -7.54 -10.65
CA ALA A 100 2.61 -6.51 -10.04
C ALA A 100 2.49 -5.21 -10.85
N SER A 101 2.40 -4.08 -10.16
CA SER A 101 2.27 -2.77 -10.82
C SER A 101 2.83 -1.67 -9.92
N ASN A 102 3.39 -0.61 -10.52
CA ASN A 102 3.71 0.63 -9.83
C ASN A 102 2.52 1.60 -9.76
N ASN A 103 1.30 1.15 -10.07
CA ASN A 103 0.09 1.95 -9.96
C ASN A 103 -0.86 1.31 -8.95
N ALA A 104 -1.03 1.98 -7.81
CA ALA A 104 -1.87 1.48 -6.72
C ALA A 104 -3.36 1.47 -7.10
N ASP A 105 -3.87 2.49 -7.79
CA ASP A 105 -5.27 2.56 -8.22
C ASP A 105 -5.64 1.41 -9.15
N ALA A 106 -4.74 1.05 -10.07
CA ALA A 106 -4.92 -0.07 -10.98
C ALA A 106 -5.00 -1.41 -10.22
N LEU A 107 -4.16 -1.61 -9.20
CA LEU A 107 -4.18 -2.81 -8.37
C LEU A 107 -5.44 -2.89 -7.51
N LEU A 108 -5.88 -1.77 -6.92
CA LEU A 108 -7.10 -1.72 -6.12
C LEU A 108 -8.33 -2.00 -6.99
N THR A 109 -8.39 -1.39 -8.17
CA THR A 109 -9.44 -1.66 -9.17
C THR A 109 -9.47 -3.14 -9.55
N ALA A 110 -8.31 -3.77 -9.76
CA ALA A 110 -8.22 -5.20 -10.06
C ALA A 110 -8.67 -6.09 -8.88
N ALA A 111 -8.34 -5.71 -7.64
CA ALA A 111 -8.76 -6.43 -6.44
C ALA A 111 -10.29 -6.37 -6.25
N LEU A 112 -10.88 -5.17 -6.42
CA LEU A 112 -12.32 -4.96 -6.37
C LEU A 112 -13.06 -5.63 -7.54
N GLY A 113 -12.38 -5.82 -8.67
CA GLY A 113 -12.84 -6.66 -9.79
C GLY A 113 -12.67 -8.16 -9.57
N GLY A 114 -12.22 -8.60 -8.40
CA GLY A 114 -12.10 -10.01 -8.02
C GLY A 114 -10.86 -10.73 -8.54
N MET A 115 -9.80 -10.01 -8.92
CA MET A 115 -8.57 -10.62 -9.42
C MET A 115 -7.71 -11.27 -8.31
N GLY A 116 -7.82 -10.77 -7.08
CA GLY A 116 -6.99 -11.20 -5.96
C GLY A 116 -7.07 -10.26 -4.76
N VAL A 117 -6.06 -10.38 -3.89
CA VAL A 117 -5.90 -9.63 -2.64
C VAL A 117 -4.80 -8.57 -2.81
N VAL A 118 -5.05 -7.34 -2.34
CA VAL A 118 -4.05 -6.28 -2.17
C VAL A 118 -3.82 -5.98 -0.69
N LEU A 119 -2.66 -5.40 -0.35
CA LEU A 119 -2.37 -4.85 0.99
C LEU A 119 -2.17 -3.34 0.85
N PHE A 120 -3.19 -2.55 1.16
CA PHE A 120 -3.18 -1.09 0.93
C PHE A 120 -3.66 -0.29 2.14
N PRO A 121 -3.28 1.00 2.22
CA PRO A 121 -3.59 1.82 3.38
C PRO A 121 -5.05 2.24 3.44
N ASP A 122 -5.55 2.45 4.66
CA ASP A 122 -6.90 2.90 5.02
C ASP A 122 -7.43 4.02 4.12
N TRP A 123 -6.68 5.09 3.91
CA TRP A 123 -7.14 6.25 3.15
C TRP A 123 -7.54 5.88 1.71
N MET A 124 -6.80 4.98 1.07
CA MET A 124 -7.10 4.52 -0.29
C MET A 124 -8.29 3.57 -0.30
N VAL A 125 -8.36 2.67 0.68
CA VAL A 125 -9.42 1.67 0.77
C VAL A 125 -10.76 2.32 1.13
N ASN A 126 -10.76 3.25 2.09
CA ASN A 126 -11.94 4.01 2.51
C ASN A 126 -12.52 4.83 1.37
N GLU A 127 -11.67 5.45 0.54
CA GLU A 127 -12.12 6.17 -0.64
C GLU A 127 -12.81 5.25 -1.64
N ALA A 128 -12.24 4.07 -1.91
CA ALA A 128 -12.80 3.12 -2.87
C ALA A 128 -14.08 2.43 -2.37
N MET A 129 -14.24 2.25 -1.05
CA MET A 129 -15.40 1.59 -0.44
C MET A 129 -16.54 2.57 -0.10
N GLY A 130 -16.29 3.88 -0.13
CA GLY A 130 -17.22 4.89 0.40
C GLY A 130 -17.28 4.88 1.93
N ALA A 131 -17.86 5.93 2.52
CA ALA A 131 -17.87 6.17 3.98
C ALA A 131 -18.58 5.10 4.85
N GLU A 132 -19.07 4.00 4.26
CA GLU A 132 -19.80 2.93 4.94
C GLU A 132 -19.09 1.56 4.89
N GLY A 133 -17.85 1.47 4.39
CA GLY A 133 -17.09 0.22 4.33
C GLY A 133 -16.39 -0.11 5.66
N TRP A 134 -17.04 -0.91 6.50
CA TRP A 134 -16.46 -1.42 7.75
C TRP A 134 -15.34 -2.43 7.48
N PHE A 135 -14.23 -2.33 8.23
CA PHE A 135 -13.21 -3.38 8.29
C PHE A 135 -13.54 -4.35 9.43
N SER A 136 -13.54 -5.64 9.14
CA SER A 136 -13.44 -6.72 10.14
C SER A 136 -12.05 -7.30 10.12
#